data_AF-A0A3G6PH48-F1
#
_entry.id   AF-A0A3G6PH48-F1
#
_cell.length_a   1.000
_cell.length_b   1.000
_cell.length_c   1.000
_cell.angle_alpha   90.00
_cell.angle_beta   90.00
_cell.angle_gamma   90.00
#
_symmetry.space_group_name_H-M   'P 1'
#
loop_
_entity.id
_entity.type
_entity.pdbx_description
1 polymer ?
#
loop_
_entity_poly.entity_id
_entity_poly.type
_entity_poly.pdbx_seq_one_letter_code
_entity_poly.pdbx_strand_id
1 'polypeptide(L)'
;MKQNILIIVAITTGVFLSSAQTLTSSNIWYDIMTHKVDSDSLLTQRGFKLKYSGPKKMGGNLACYFNKKYDEWLFINDNDQGKTTQVSYLLPTLQKYKKNLIEKKLLLLGEEVSPMGKTYQESKLYYHLTYTFTKIDTPPVHQ
;
A
#
# COMPACT_ATOMS: atom_id res chain seq x y z
N MET A 1 -6.81 62.41 -41.28
CA MET A 1 -7.34 61.13 -40.77
C MET A 1 -6.24 60.08 -40.78
N LYS A 2 -5.72 59.68 -39.62
CA LYS A 2 -4.93 58.46 -39.44
C LYS A 2 -5.22 57.95 -38.01
N GLN A 3 -6.03 56.90 -37.90
CA GLN A 3 -6.25 56.20 -36.64
C GLN A 3 -5.19 55.09 -36.53
N ASN A 4 -4.30 55.22 -35.54
CA ASN A 4 -3.38 54.16 -35.17
C ASN A 4 -4.15 53.13 -34.34
N ILE A 5 -4.32 51.93 -34.89
CA ILE A 5 -4.95 50.80 -34.19
C ILE A 5 -3.87 50.18 -33.29
N LEU A 6 -4.08 50.29 -31.98
CA LEU A 6 -3.22 49.67 -30.96
C LEU A 6 -3.80 48.29 -30.65
N ILE A 7 -3.15 47.23 -31.15
CA ILE A 7 -3.52 45.84 -30.85
C ILE A 7 -2.91 45.47 -29.49
N ILE A 8 -3.74 45.45 -28.45
CA ILE A 8 -3.36 44.93 -27.13
C ILE A 8 -3.59 43.42 -27.16
N VAL A 9 -2.50 42.66 -27.34
CA VAL A 9 -2.53 41.20 -27.17
C VAL A 9 -2.51 40.92 -25.67
N ALA A 10 -3.67 40.55 -25.12
CA ALA A 10 -3.75 40.02 -23.77
C ALA A 10 -3.16 38.60 -23.76
N ILE A 11 -1.89 38.49 -23.36
CA ILE A 11 -1.25 37.21 -23.05
C ILE A 11 -1.91 36.70 -21.78
N THR A 12 -2.95 35.87 -21.93
CA THR A 12 -3.47 35.08 -20.82
C THR A 12 -2.44 34.00 -20.54
N THR A 13 -1.50 34.30 -19.64
CA THR A 13 -0.70 33.27 -18.99
C THR A 13 -1.67 32.40 -18.20
N GLY A 14 -2.12 31.32 -18.83
CA GLY A 14 -2.75 30.21 -18.15
C GLY A 14 -1.77 29.76 -17.08
N VAL A 15 -2.05 30.14 -15.83
CA VAL A 15 -1.38 29.57 -14.67
C VAL A 15 -1.80 28.10 -14.71
N PHE A 16 -0.96 27.27 -15.32
CA PHE A 16 -0.97 25.86 -15.00
C PHE A 16 -0.61 25.81 -13.53
N LEU A 17 -1.64 25.82 -12.68
CA LEU A 17 -1.59 25.17 -11.40
C LEU A 17 -1.31 23.71 -11.75
N SER A 18 -0.03 23.40 -11.96
CA SER A 18 0.48 22.10 -11.60
C SER A 18 0.10 21.97 -10.14
N SER A 19 -1.08 21.41 -9.90
CA SER A 19 -1.29 20.64 -8.70
C SER A 19 -0.13 19.67 -8.75
N ALA A 20 0.93 19.94 -7.99
CA ALA A 20 1.83 18.89 -7.59
C ALA A 20 0.87 17.83 -7.09
N GLN A 21 0.66 16.78 -7.88
CA GLN A 21 -0.04 15.60 -7.41
C GLN A 21 0.77 15.23 -6.19
N THR A 22 0.22 15.55 -5.02
CA THR A 22 0.76 15.11 -3.75
C THR A 22 0.85 13.62 -3.96
N LEU A 23 2.08 13.09 -4.02
CA LEU A 23 2.30 11.66 -4.20
C LEU A 23 1.46 10.99 -3.12
N THR A 24 0.29 10.49 -3.49
CA THR A 24 -0.56 9.73 -2.59
C THR A 24 0.17 8.44 -2.40
N SER A 25 0.98 8.44 -1.34
CA SER A 25 1.66 7.29 -0.81
C SER A 25 0.69 6.11 -0.79
N SER A 26 1.23 4.92 -1.04
CA SER A 26 0.61 3.63 -0.73
C SER A 26 0.43 3.42 0.79
N ASN A 27 -0.10 4.43 1.49
CA ASN A 27 -0.29 4.57 2.95
C ASN A 27 -1.06 3.42 3.60
N ILE A 28 -1.74 2.59 2.81
CA ILE A 28 -2.48 1.42 3.31
C ILE A 28 -1.60 0.55 4.20
N TRP A 29 -0.32 0.37 3.86
CA TRP A 29 0.58 -0.46 4.67
C TRP A 29 0.90 0.15 6.03
N TYR A 30 1.21 1.44 6.07
CA TYR A 30 1.55 2.14 7.33
C TYR A 30 0.35 2.26 8.26
N ASP A 31 -0.83 2.53 7.73
CA ASP A 31 -2.06 2.63 8.51
C ASP A 31 -2.49 1.24 9.04
N ILE A 32 -2.29 0.17 8.27
CA ILE A 32 -2.52 -1.22 8.72
C ILE A 32 -1.51 -1.65 9.79
N MET A 33 -0.24 -1.25 9.66
CA MET A 33 0.85 -1.70 10.53
C MET A 33 0.90 -1.01 11.90
N THR A 34 0.52 0.26 11.97
CA THR A 34 0.71 1.07 13.18
C THR A 34 -0.43 0.94 14.19
N HIS A 35 -1.64 0.56 13.77
CA HIS A 35 -2.82 0.59 14.62
C HIS A 35 -3.64 -0.70 14.50
N LYS A 36 -3.24 -1.76 15.22
CA LYS A 36 -3.97 -3.03 15.26
C LYS A 36 -5.48 -2.92 15.57
N VAL A 37 -5.88 -1.88 16.31
CA VAL A 37 -7.27 -1.61 16.67
C VAL A 37 -8.05 -0.95 15.51
N ASP A 38 -7.36 -0.28 14.57
CA ASP A 38 -7.96 0.39 13.40
C ASP A 38 -7.69 -0.32 12.07
N SER A 39 -6.79 -1.31 11.99
CA SER A 39 -6.45 -2.02 10.75
C SER A 39 -7.69 -2.62 10.07
N ASP A 40 -8.61 -3.20 10.85
CA ASP A 40 -9.85 -3.80 10.34
C ASP A 40 -10.81 -2.75 9.78
N SER A 41 -10.93 -1.61 10.48
CA SER A 41 -11.77 -0.48 10.05
C SER A 41 -11.23 0.10 8.74
N LEU A 42 -9.92 0.33 8.65
CA LEU A 42 -9.24 0.85 7.48
C LEU A 42 -9.35 -0.10 6.28
N LEU A 43 -9.12 -1.40 6.50
CA LEU A 43 -9.29 -2.43 5.46
C LEU A 43 -10.72 -2.47 4.95
N THR A 44 -11.70 -2.39 5.85
CA THR A 44 -13.12 -2.34 5.51
C THR A 44 -13.46 -1.11 4.69
N GLN A 45 -12.96 0.07 5.05
CA GLN A 45 -13.12 1.30 4.26
C GLN A 45 -12.54 1.19 2.85
N ARG A 46 -11.46 0.41 2.69
CA ARG A 46 -10.84 0.11 1.38
C ARG A 46 -11.55 -1.01 0.61
N GLY A 47 -12.60 -1.59 1.17
CA GLY A 47 -13.42 -2.64 0.54
C GLY A 47 -12.91 -4.06 0.76
N PHE A 48 -11.92 -4.25 1.63
CA PHE A 48 -11.52 -5.58 2.09
C PHE A 48 -12.51 -6.10 3.13
N LYS A 49 -12.84 -7.39 3.05
CA LYS A 49 -13.68 -8.07 4.04
C LYS A 49 -12.89 -9.23 4.64
N LEU A 50 -12.93 -9.35 5.97
CA LEU A 50 -12.33 -10.47 6.67
C LEU A 50 -12.96 -11.79 6.20
N LYS A 51 -12.12 -12.74 5.81
CA LYS A 51 -12.49 -14.10 5.39
C LYS A 51 -12.27 -15.10 6.51
N TYR A 52 -11.11 -15.02 7.16
CA TYR A 52 -10.80 -15.79 8.36
C TYR A 52 -9.72 -15.06 9.18
N SER A 53 -9.72 -15.30 10.49
CA SER A 53 -8.65 -14.87 11.40
C SER A 53 -8.44 -15.96 12.45
N GLY A 54 -7.20 -16.28 12.78
CA GLY A 54 -6.93 -17.27 13.80
C GLY A 54 -5.44 -17.47 14.12
N PRO A 55 -5.15 -18.17 15.23
CA PRO A 55 -3.78 -18.38 15.69
C PRO A 55 -2.99 -19.26 14.72
N LYS A 56 -1.70 -18.95 14.56
CA LYS A 56 -0.76 -19.78 13.78
C LYS A 56 -0.13 -20.85 14.66
N LYS A 57 0.24 -21.97 14.03
CA LYS A 57 0.95 -23.08 14.71
C LYS A 57 2.28 -22.67 15.36
N MET A 58 2.97 -21.68 14.78
CA MET A 58 4.25 -21.18 15.29
C MET A 58 4.09 -19.96 16.22
N GLY A 59 2.90 -19.70 16.74
CA GLY A 59 2.61 -18.49 17.49
C GLY A 59 2.17 -17.31 16.63
N GLY A 60 1.49 -16.36 17.26
CA GLY A 60 0.88 -15.19 16.64
C GLY A 60 -0.43 -15.49 15.91
N ASN A 61 -0.85 -14.56 15.04
CA ASN A 61 -2.13 -14.60 14.37
C ASN A 61 -1.95 -14.49 12.84
N LEU A 62 -2.87 -15.10 12.09
CA LEU A 62 -3.03 -14.91 10.66
C LEU A 62 -4.44 -14.40 10.39
N ALA A 63 -4.54 -13.22 9.81
CA ALA A 63 -5.80 -12.67 9.33
C ALA A 63 -5.79 -12.60 7.80
N CYS A 64 -6.90 -13.02 7.18
CA CYS A 64 -7.07 -13.03 5.74
C CYS A 64 -8.26 -12.18 5.33
N TYR A 65 -8.05 -11.29 4.37
CA TYR A 65 -9.06 -10.39 3.84
C TYR A 65 -9.15 -10.52 2.33
N PHE A 66 -10.36 -10.31 1.81
CA PHE A 66 -10.62 -10.33 0.38
C PHE A 66 -11.35 -9.07 -0.05
N ASN A 67 -10.86 -8.42 -1.11
CA ASN A 67 -11.52 -7.32 -1.77
C ASN A 67 -12.23 -7.82 -3.03
N LYS A 68 -13.55 -7.97 -2.98
CA LYS A 68 -14.33 -8.48 -4.11
C LYS A 68 -14.31 -7.54 -5.33
N LYS A 69 -14.26 -6.21 -5.11
CA LYS A 69 -14.33 -5.22 -6.19
C LYS A 69 -13.08 -5.27 -7.06
N TYR A 70 -11.93 -5.41 -6.43
CA TYR A 70 -10.64 -5.42 -7.10
C TYR A 70 -10.06 -6.80 -7.28
N ASP A 71 -10.70 -7.83 -6.73
CA ASP A 71 -10.25 -9.21 -6.73
C ASP A 71 -8.82 -9.34 -6.18
N GLU A 72 -8.66 -8.94 -4.93
CA GLU A 72 -7.37 -8.90 -4.25
C GLU A 72 -7.45 -9.62 -2.90
N TRP A 73 -6.38 -10.32 -2.55
CA TRP A 73 -6.28 -10.99 -1.25
C TRP A 73 -5.17 -10.40 -0.42
N LEU A 74 -5.44 -10.29 0.88
CA LEU A 74 -4.47 -9.84 1.86
C LEU A 74 -4.36 -10.84 2.99
N PHE A 75 -3.12 -11.20 3.33
CA PHE A 75 -2.82 -12.06 4.46
C PHE A 75 -1.87 -11.32 5.40
N ILE A 76 -2.33 -11.04 6.60
CA ILE A 76 -1.59 -10.29 7.62
C ILE A 76 -1.08 -11.29 8.66
N ASN A 77 0.23 -11.34 8.82
CA ASN A 77 0.93 -12.20 9.76
C ASN A 77 1.39 -11.38 10.95
N ASP A 78 0.86 -11.71 12.11
CA ASP A 78 1.30 -11.18 13.39
C ASP A 78 2.20 -12.17 14.10
N ASN A 79 3.09 -11.68 14.96
CA ASN A 79 3.80 -12.48 15.96
C ASN A 79 2.98 -12.65 17.26
N ASP A 80 3.53 -13.38 18.23
CA ASP A 80 2.90 -13.62 19.54
C ASP A 80 2.64 -12.34 20.35
N GLN A 81 3.44 -11.30 20.13
CA GLN A 81 3.25 -9.97 20.74
C GLN A 81 2.16 -9.17 20.03
N GLY A 82 1.52 -9.76 19.02
CA GLY A 82 0.52 -9.10 18.21
C GLY A 82 1.07 -7.99 17.33
N LYS A 83 2.33 -8.05 16.90
CA LYS A 83 2.89 -7.10 15.92
C LYS A 83 2.87 -7.71 14.53
N THR A 84 2.42 -6.94 13.54
CA THR A 84 2.49 -7.34 12.13
C THR A 84 3.95 -7.47 11.70
N THR A 85 4.38 -8.68 11.34
CA THR A 85 5.75 -8.95 10.86
C THR A 85 5.79 -9.11 9.36
N GLN A 86 4.68 -9.51 8.75
CA GLN A 86 4.62 -9.76 7.32
C GLN A 86 3.20 -9.56 6.77
N VAL A 87 3.10 -9.07 5.55
CA VAL A 87 1.86 -9.02 4.79
C VAL A 87 2.07 -9.62 3.41
N SER A 88 1.29 -10.64 3.07
CA SER A 88 1.23 -11.19 1.71
C SER A 88 0.07 -10.56 0.96
N TYR A 89 0.36 -10.02 -0.21
CA TYR A 89 -0.60 -9.34 -1.07
C TYR A 89 -0.71 -10.04 -2.42
N LEU A 90 -1.89 -10.57 -2.72
CA LEU A 90 -2.19 -11.25 -3.98
C LEU A 90 -2.96 -10.31 -4.90
N LEU A 91 -2.32 -10.01 -6.03
CA LEU A 91 -2.80 -9.06 -7.02
C LEU A 91 -3.28 -9.82 -8.27
N PRO A 92 -4.43 -9.47 -8.86
CA PRO A 92 -5.02 -10.24 -9.95
C PRO A 92 -4.33 -10.01 -11.30
N THR A 93 -3.53 -8.94 -11.43
CA THR A 93 -2.90 -8.56 -12.71
C THR A 93 -1.42 -8.22 -12.55
N LEU A 94 -0.65 -8.51 -13.61
CA LEU A 94 0.77 -8.17 -13.69
C LEU A 94 1.01 -6.66 -13.60
N GLN A 95 0.09 -5.85 -14.13
CA GLN A 95 0.19 -4.40 -14.09
C GLN A 95 0.14 -3.87 -12.65
N LYS A 96 -0.84 -4.33 -11.85
CA LYS A 96 -0.92 -3.97 -10.43
C LYS A 96 0.29 -4.46 -9.66
N TYR A 97 0.74 -5.68 -9.93
CA TYR A 97 1.96 -6.24 -9.35
C TYR A 97 3.18 -5.37 -9.60
N LYS A 98 3.45 -5.01 -10.87
CA LYS A 98 4.58 -4.15 -11.23
C LYS A 98 4.47 -2.77 -10.57
N LYS A 99 3.27 -2.17 -10.53
CA LYS A 99 3.04 -0.88 -9.87
C LYS A 99 3.42 -0.95 -8.38
N ASN A 100 2.89 -1.93 -7.65
CA ASN A 100 3.19 -2.11 -6.22
C ASN A 100 4.66 -2.47 -5.96
N LEU A 101 5.32 -3.17 -6.90
CA LEU A 101 6.75 -3.49 -6.83
C LEU A 101 7.66 -2.28 -7.10
N ILE A 102 7.23 -1.32 -7.93
CA ILE A 102 8.02 -0.12 -8.28
C ILE A 102 7.84 0.97 -7.21
N GLU A 103 6.66 1.04 -6.58
CA GLU A 103 6.36 1.96 -5.47
C GLU A 103 7.13 1.66 -4.16
N LYS A 104 8.09 0.72 -4.19
CA LYS A 104 9.07 0.44 -3.13
C LYS A 104 9.80 1.67 -2.56
N LYS A 105 9.83 2.79 -3.30
CA LYS A 105 10.45 4.06 -2.86
C LYS A 105 9.83 4.66 -1.59
N LEU A 106 8.77 4.06 -1.07
CA LEU A 106 8.05 4.53 0.11
C LEU A 106 8.25 3.62 1.34
N LEU A 107 9.11 2.60 1.29
CA LEU A 107 9.38 1.71 2.43
C LEU A 107 10.32 2.37 3.45
N LEU A 108 10.02 2.21 4.74
CA LEU A 108 10.90 2.66 5.82
C LEU A 108 12.11 1.73 5.96
N LEU A 109 13.15 2.21 6.65
CA LEU A 109 14.30 1.38 7.01
C LEU A 109 13.79 0.16 7.83
N GLY A 110 14.24 -1.03 7.47
CA GLY A 110 13.76 -2.28 8.09
C GLY A 110 12.53 -2.89 7.40
N GLU A 111 12.00 -2.27 6.36
CA GLU A 111 10.92 -2.85 5.56
C GLU A 111 11.42 -3.36 4.21
N GLU A 112 10.95 -4.52 3.78
CA GLU A 112 11.31 -5.13 2.51
C GLU A 112 10.06 -5.54 1.73
N VAL A 113 10.08 -5.34 0.41
CA VAL A 113 9.11 -5.95 -0.50
C VAL A 113 9.79 -6.96 -1.39
N SER A 114 9.44 -8.22 -1.21
CA SER A 114 10.00 -9.35 -1.95
C SER A 114 8.99 -9.84 -3.00
N PRO A 115 9.38 -9.88 -4.29
CA PRO A 115 8.56 -10.45 -5.34
C PRO A 115 8.51 -11.98 -5.23
N MET A 116 7.33 -12.57 -5.06
CA MET A 116 7.16 -14.03 -4.95
C MET A 116 6.70 -14.68 -6.27
N GLY A 117 6.41 -13.88 -7.30
CA GLY A 117 5.99 -14.37 -8.60
C GLY A 117 4.50 -14.71 -8.66
N LYS A 118 4.16 -15.87 -9.22
CA LYS A 118 2.77 -16.31 -9.44
C LYS A 118 2.36 -17.30 -8.36
N THR A 119 1.11 -17.21 -7.91
CA THR A 119 0.49 -18.18 -7.00
C THR A 119 -0.96 -18.44 -7.39
N TYR A 120 -1.58 -19.46 -6.80
CA TYR A 120 -2.99 -19.74 -6.97
C TYR A 120 -3.73 -19.59 -5.64
N GLN A 121 -4.89 -18.95 -5.68
CA GLN A 121 -5.83 -18.85 -4.57
C GLN A 121 -7.22 -19.13 -5.10
N GLU A 122 -7.97 -20.02 -4.46
CA GLU A 122 -9.30 -20.46 -4.92
C GLU A 122 -9.33 -20.82 -6.43
N SER A 123 -8.33 -21.60 -6.90
CA SER A 123 -8.17 -22.01 -8.31
C SER A 123 -7.96 -20.88 -9.32
N LYS A 124 -7.68 -19.66 -8.86
CA LYS A 124 -7.39 -18.50 -9.70
C LYS A 124 -5.93 -18.06 -9.55
N LEU A 125 -5.34 -17.64 -10.66
CA LEU A 125 -3.97 -17.14 -10.72
C LEU A 125 -3.88 -15.72 -10.12
N TYR A 126 -2.90 -15.50 -9.26
CA TYR A 126 -2.54 -14.20 -8.71
C TYR A 126 -1.02 -13.97 -8.79
N TYR A 127 -0.63 -12.70 -8.67
CA TYR A 127 0.74 -12.25 -8.52
C TYR A 127 0.99 -11.89 -7.06
N HIS A 128 2.02 -12.46 -6.47
CA HIS A 128 2.26 -12.40 -5.03
C HIS A 128 3.43 -11.46 -4.69
N LEU A 129 3.15 -10.49 -3.83
CA LEU A 129 4.13 -9.67 -3.15
C LEU A 129 4.12 -9.97 -1.65
N THR A 130 5.29 -10.06 -1.05
CA THR A 130 5.44 -10.14 0.39
C THR A 130 6.08 -8.86 0.90
N TYR A 131 5.43 -8.22 1.85
CA TYR A 131 5.95 -7.11 2.62
C TYR A 131 6.43 -7.65 3.96
N THR A 132 7.69 -7.45 4.30
CA THR A 132 8.28 -7.88 5.57
C THR A 132 8.65 -6.66 6.38
N PHE A 133 8.33 -6.68 7.67
CA PHE A 133 8.55 -5.57 8.59
C PHE A 133 9.49 -6.05 9.68
N THR A 134 10.75 -5.71 9.53
CA THR A 134 11.80 -5.99 10.51
C THR A 134 11.84 -4.83 11.49
N LYS A 135 11.72 -5.16 12.78
CA LYS A 135 11.91 -4.19 13.85
C LYS A 135 13.37 -3.73 13.81
N ILE A 136 13.63 -2.47 13.48
CA ILE A 136 14.90 -1.87 13.86
C ILE A 136 14.81 -1.69 15.37
N ASP A 137 15.57 -2.47 16.12
CA ASP A 137 15.88 -2.07 17.48
C ASP A 137 16.62 -0.74 17.36
N THR A 138 15.94 0.36 17.68
CA THR A 138 16.59 1.65 17.88
C THR A 138 17.80 1.40 18.78
N PRO A 139 19.01 1.83 18.39
CA PRO A 139 20.17 1.66 19.25
C PRO A 139 19.84 2.27 20.61
N PRO A 140 20.29 1.66 21.72
CA PRO A 140 19.98 2.18 23.04
C PRO A 140 20.40 3.64 23.06
N VAL A 141 19.47 4.51 23.46
CA VAL A 141 19.80 5.89 23.81
C VAL A 141 20.89 5.77 24.85
N HIS A 142 22.13 6.08 24.47
CA HIS A 142 23.21 6.19 25.42
C HIS A 142 22.78 7.26 26.43
N GLN A 143 22.54 6.81 27.67
CA GLN A 143 22.32 7.66 28.83
C GLN A 143 23.51 8.57 29.06
#